data_AF-A0A8T7HVM7-F1
#
_entry.id   AF-A0A8T7HVM7-F1
#
_cell.length_a   1.000
_cell.length_b   1.000
_cell.length_c   1.000
_cell.angle_alpha   90.00
_cell.angle_beta   90.00
_cell.angle_gamma   90.00
#
_symmetry.space_group_name_H-M   'P 1'
#
loop_
_entity.id
_entity.type
_entity.pdbx_description
1 polymer ?
#
loop_
_entity_poly.entity_id
_entity_poly.type
_entity_poly.pdbx_seq_one_letter_code
_entity_poly.pdbx_strand_id
1 'polypeptide(L)'
;MKTDFSQYLQDVPADRTFKTGFGELRNVHELKSFLQEKGESVYASYANESENHFANWVEAVIGDKTLAKGLRGSSFSEALQLVEDRVNYLKLSMKFSNESEELFTNLAALSPGLPFSPSSHTFSTNLELEGIESIISPIKSTPPKATFMPSSADPEQQLAQLQSLYPETKKKRGLFAMFGR
;
A
#
# COMPACT_ATOMS: atom_id res chain seq x y z
N MET A 1 7.88 -5.81 23.76
CA MET A 1 8.89 -5.67 22.68
C MET A 1 8.74 -4.27 22.09
N LYS A 2 9.80 -3.46 22.06
CA LYS A 2 9.77 -2.20 21.32
C LYS A 2 9.84 -2.56 19.84
N THR A 3 8.78 -2.30 19.08
CA THR A 3 8.82 -2.46 17.62
C THR A 3 9.64 -1.30 17.08
N ASP A 4 10.86 -1.55 16.64
CA ASP A 4 11.66 -0.53 15.99
C ASP A 4 11.08 -0.26 14.60
N PHE A 5 10.34 0.85 14.48
CA PHE A 5 9.69 1.25 13.23
C PHE A 5 10.70 1.62 12.14
N SER A 6 11.96 1.90 12.50
CA SER A 6 13.00 2.24 11.53
C SER A 6 13.35 1.06 10.63
N GLN A 7 13.18 -0.18 11.11
CA GLN A 7 13.57 -1.38 10.36
C GLN A 7 12.84 -1.53 9.03
N TYR A 8 11.62 -0.99 8.91
CA TYR A 8 10.81 -1.09 7.69
C TYR A 8 11.23 -0.09 6.60
N LEU A 9 11.97 0.95 6.97
CA LEU A 9 12.52 1.95 6.04
C LEU A 9 13.99 1.67 5.68
N GLN A 10 14.62 0.71 6.34
CA GLN A 10 16.00 0.30 6.04
C GLN A 10 16.05 -0.58 4.78
N ASP A 11 17.18 -0.49 4.07
CA ASP A 11 17.46 -1.34 2.93
C ASP A 11 17.59 -2.81 3.36
N VAL A 12 16.89 -3.68 2.65
CA VAL A 12 17.07 -5.12 2.79
C VAL A 12 18.40 -5.56 2.15
N PRO A 13 18.99 -6.68 2.59
CA PRO A 13 20.15 -7.28 1.96
C PRO A 13 19.95 -7.49 0.45
N ALA A 14 21.04 -7.36 -0.33
CA ALA A 14 21.02 -7.42 -1.80
C ALA A 14 20.46 -8.75 -2.37
N ASP A 15 20.53 -9.83 -1.61
CA ASP A 15 19.97 -11.14 -1.97
C ASP A 15 18.45 -11.24 -1.75
N ARG A 16 17.84 -10.26 -1.07
CA ARG A 16 16.41 -10.22 -0.73
C ARG A 16 15.66 -9.05 -1.36
N THR A 17 16.27 -8.34 -2.30
CA THR A 17 15.62 -7.24 -3.02
C THR A 17 14.50 -7.75 -3.91
N PHE A 18 13.47 -6.91 -4.11
CA PHE A 18 12.41 -7.22 -5.06
C PHE A 18 12.85 -6.86 -6.47
N LYS A 19 13.08 -7.87 -7.31
CA LYS A 19 13.56 -7.67 -8.68
C LYS A 19 12.39 -7.38 -9.61
N THR A 20 12.47 -6.26 -10.31
CA THR A 20 11.53 -5.87 -11.36
C THR A 20 12.27 -5.76 -12.69
N GLY A 21 11.54 -5.73 -13.80
CA GLY A 21 12.13 -5.43 -15.12
C GLY A 21 12.75 -4.02 -15.23
N PHE A 22 12.57 -3.15 -14.24
CA PHE A 22 13.03 -1.76 -14.24
C PHE A 22 14.10 -1.45 -13.18
N GLY A 23 14.50 -2.44 -12.38
CA GLY A 23 15.40 -2.26 -11.24
C GLY A 23 15.03 -3.14 -10.06
N GLU A 24 15.67 -2.90 -8.93
CA GLU A 24 15.42 -3.60 -7.68
C GLU A 24 14.84 -2.66 -6.61
N LEU A 25 13.96 -3.19 -5.76
CA LEU A 25 13.41 -2.47 -4.61
C LEU A 25 13.99 -3.04 -3.32
N ARG A 26 14.45 -2.16 -2.44
CA ARG A 26 15.17 -2.51 -1.22
C ARG A 26 14.37 -2.22 0.03
N ASN A 27 13.38 -1.33 -0.03
CA ASN A 27 12.60 -0.92 1.13
C ASN A 27 11.21 -0.42 0.70
N VAL A 28 10.35 -0.11 1.67
CA VAL A 28 8.97 0.35 1.42
C VAL A 28 8.93 1.75 0.77
N HIS A 29 9.95 2.58 1.00
CA HIS A 29 10.05 3.90 0.38
C HIS A 29 10.30 3.80 -1.13
N GLU A 30 11.18 2.90 -1.56
CA GLU A 30 11.42 2.62 -2.97
C GLU A 30 10.19 2.00 -3.65
N LEU A 31 9.44 1.15 -2.95
CA LEU A 31 8.15 0.66 -3.44
C LEU A 31 7.17 1.81 -3.72
N LYS A 32 7.09 2.81 -2.83
CA LYS A 32 6.27 4.02 -3.07
C LYS A 32 6.69 4.71 -4.36
N SER A 33 7.97 5.04 -4.48
CA SER A 33 8.50 5.74 -5.66
C SER A 33 8.28 4.95 -6.94
N PHE A 34 8.48 3.62 -6.89
CA PHE A 34 8.24 2.74 -8.02
C PHE A 34 6.77 2.75 -8.47
N LEU A 35 5.81 2.66 -7.55
CA LEU A 35 4.39 2.71 -7.88
C LEU A 35 3.98 4.07 -8.46
N GLN A 36 4.50 5.17 -7.91
CA GLN A 36 4.24 6.52 -8.42
C GLN A 36 4.79 6.72 -9.84
N GLU A 37 5.98 6.18 -10.14
CA GLU A 37 6.65 6.37 -11.42
C GLU A 37 6.09 5.44 -12.51
N LYS A 38 5.87 4.16 -12.20
CA LYS A 38 5.52 3.13 -13.20
C LYS A 38 4.02 3.00 -13.44
N GLY A 39 3.20 3.39 -12.47
CA GLY A 39 1.75 3.43 -12.60
C GLY A 39 1.05 2.07 -12.60
N GLU A 40 -0.25 2.10 -12.87
CA GLU A 40 -1.18 0.97 -12.75
C GLU A 40 -0.85 -0.22 -13.65
N SER A 41 -0.45 0.03 -14.89
CA SER A 41 -0.14 -1.03 -15.87
C SER A 41 0.95 -1.97 -15.36
N VAL A 42 2.00 -1.39 -14.75
CA VAL A 42 3.08 -2.18 -14.16
C VAL A 42 2.61 -2.86 -12.89
N TYR A 43 1.82 -2.20 -12.05
CA TYR A 43 1.25 -2.81 -10.85
C TYR A 43 0.43 -4.07 -11.16
N ALA A 44 -0.46 -4.02 -12.15
CA ALA A 44 -1.31 -5.14 -12.56
C ALA A 44 -0.50 -6.36 -13.05
N SER A 45 0.76 -6.17 -13.46
CA SER A 45 1.66 -7.28 -13.84
C SER A 45 2.21 -8.05 -12.63
N TYR A 46 2.19 -7.46 -11.43
CA TYR A 46 2.68 -8.08 -10.20
C TYR A 46 1.58 -8.34 -9.16
N ALA A 47 0.42 -7.73 -9.33
CA ALA A 47 -0.74 -7.86 -8.46
C ALA A 47 -1.98 -8.19 -9.29
N ASN A 48 -2.47 -9.42 -9.15
CA ASN A 48 -3.69 -9.91 -9.75
C ASN A 48 -4.67 -10.38 -8.67
N GLU A 49 -5.85 -10.88 -9.08
CA GLU A 49 -6.92 -11.31 -8.16
C GLU A 49 -6.49 -12.46 -7.23
N SER A 50 -5.55 -13.30 -7.66
CA SER A 50 -5.10 -14.47 -6.90
C SER A 50 -3.83 -14.19 -6.09
N GLU A 51 -2.93 -13.37 -6.61
CA GLU A 51 -1.60 -13.16 -6.02
C GLU A 51 -1.15 -11.71 -6.15
N ASN A 52 -0.56 -11.20 -5.06
CA ASN A 52 0.15 -9.92 -5.05
C ASN A 52 1.60 -10.13 -4.60
N HIS A 53 2.52 -10.08 -5.56
CA HIS A 53 3.94 -10.30 -5.30
C HIS A 53 4.54 -9.19 -4.41
N PHE A 54 4.03 -7.95 -4.48
CA PHE A 54 4.45 -6.88 -3.56
C PHE A 54 4.04 -7.22 -2.13
N ALA A 55 2.81 -7.66 -1.91
CA ALA A 55 2.33 -8.06 -0.58
C ALA A 55 3.16 -9.22 0.00
N ASN A 56 3.47 -10.22 -0.83
CA ASN A 56 4.28 -11.36 -0.42
C ASN A 56 5.71 -10.94 -0.05
N TRP A 57 6.33 -10.05 -0.83
CA TRP A 57 7.65 -9.52 -0.51
C TRP A 57 7.67 -8.66 0.76
N VAL A 58 6.68 -7.77 0.92
CA VAL A 58 6.56 -6.94 2.13
C VAL A 58 6.37 -7.81 3.38
N GLU A 59 5.59 -8.88 3.31
CA GLU A 59 5.44 -9.77 4.47
C GLU A 59 6.70 -10.60 4.75
N ALA A 60 7.26 -11.23 3.72
CA ALA A 60 8.32 -12.22 3.90
C ALA A 60 9.70 -11.58 4.13
N VAL A 61 9.97 -10.44 3.50
CA VAL A 61 11.28 -9.78 3.54
C VAL A 61 11.27 -8.59 4.49
N ILE A 62 10.33 -7.66 4.33
CA ILE A 62 10.26 -6.45 5.17
C ILE A 62 9.71 -6.80 6.57
N GLY A 63 8.80 -7.77 6.66
CA GLY A 63 8.14 -8.16 7.91
C GLY A 63 6.95 -7.28 8.29
N ASP A 64 6.54 -6.33 7.44
CA ASP A 64 5.39 -5.45 7.71
C ASP A 64 4.06 -6.13 7.34
N LYS A 65 3.62 -7.03 8.23
CA LYS A 65 2.38 -7.82 8.06
C LYS A 65 1.13 -6.95 7.88
N THR A 66 1.10 -5.78 8.52
CA THR A 66 -0.04 -4.86 8.45
C THR A 66 -0.16 -4.28 7.04
N LEU A 67 0.94 -3.78 6.49
CA LEU A 67 0.97 -3.27 5.11
C LEU A 67 0.70 -4.40 4.11
N ALA A 68 1.35 -5.55 4.28
CA ALA A 68 1.16 -6.69 3.39
C ALA A 68 -0.31 -7.17 3.34
N LYS A 69 -0.99 -7.21 4.48
CA LYS A 69 -2.42 -7.52 4.53
C LYS A 69 -3.26 -6.50 3.77
N GLY A 70 -2.96 -5.21 3.90
CA GLY A 70 -3.66 -4.15 3.15
C GLY A 70 -3.45 -4.23 1.64
N LEU A 71 -2.26 -4.64 1.20
CA LEU A 71 -1.93 -4.80 -0.22
C LEU A 71 -2.63 -6.01 -0.88
N ARG A 72 -3.08 -6.99 -0.11
CA ARG A 72 -3.78 -8.17 -0.66
C ARG A 72 -5.18 -7.76 -1.12
N GLY A 73 -5.37 -7.71 -2.44
CA GLY A 73 -6.65 -7.37 -3.07
C GLY A 73 -6.89 -5.87 -3.23
N SER A 74 -5.90 -5.01 -2.96
CA SER A 74 -6.01 -3.59 -3.24
C SER A 74 -5.92 -3.32 -4.74
N SER A 75 -6.74 -2.39 -5.23
CA SER A 75 -6.51 -1.73 -6.53
C SER A 75 -5.20 -0.92 -6.51
N PHE A 76 -4.72 -0.49 -7.68
CA PHE A 76 -3.50 0.33 -7.76
C PHE A 76 -3.59 1.61 -6.90
N SER A 77 -4.71 2.33 -7.00
CA SER A 77 -4.91 3.57 -6.23
C SER A 77 -4.90 3.32 -4.73
N GLU A 78 -5.52 2.24 -4.27
CA GLU A 78 -5.53 1.86 -2.85
C GLU A 78 -4.15 1.43 -2.38
N ALA A 79 -3.43 0.63 -3.18
CA ALA A 79 -2.08 0.19 -2.89
C ALA A 79 -1.12 1.38 -2.72
N LEU A 80 -1.19 2.35 -3.64
CA LEU A 80 -0.37 3.55 -3.59
C LEU A 80 -0.64 4.36 -2.32
N GLN A 81 -1.92 4.55 -1.98
CA GLN A 81 -2.33 5.26 -0.77
C GLN A 81 -1.85 4.54 0.49
N LEU A 82 -2.05 3.22 0.57
CA LEU A 82 -1.62 2.40 1.72
C LEU A 82 -0.11 2.48 1.95
N VAL A 83 0.69 2.39 0.88
CA VAL A 83 2.15 2.51 0.97
C VAL A 83 2.55 3.93 1.39
N GLU A 84 1.91 4.95 0.83
CA GLU A 84 2.19 6.35 1.20
C GLU A 84 1.87 6.64 2.67
N ASP A 85 0.68 6.27 3.12
CA ASP A 85 0.25 6.43 4.52
C ASP A 85 1.19 5.70 5.47
N ARG A 86 1.61 4.48 5.08
CA ARG A 86 2.54 3.69 5.88
C ARG A 86 3.91 4.36 5.98
N VAL A 87 4.48 4.83 4.87
CA VAL A 87 5.76 5.55 4.88
C VAL A 87 5.67 6.81 5.75
N ASN A 88 4.57 7.56 5.65
CA ASN A 88 4.35 8.76 6.45
C ASN A 88 4.24 8.44 7.95
N TYR A 89 3.47 7.41 8.30
CA TYR A 89 3.36 6.92 9.67
C TYR A 89 4.72 6.53 10.26
N LEU A 90 5.53 5.78 9.52
CA LEU A 90 6.86 5.36 9.95
C LEU A 90 7.78 6.58 10.19
N LYS A 91 7.79 7.54 9.24
CA LYS A 91 8.55 8.79 9.39
C LYS A 91 8.12 9.60 10.62
N LEU A 92 6.82 9.70 10.90
CA LEU A 92 6.32 10.40 12.08
C LEU A 92 6.71 9.67 13.37
N SER A 93 6.53 8.34 13.41
CA SER A 93 6.87 7.52 14.58
C SER A 93 8.35 7.62 14.97
N MET A 94 9.24 7.77 13.98
CA MET A 94 10.67 8.00 14.23
C MET A 94 10.93 9.37 14.86
N LYS A 95 10.27 10.43 14.37
CA LYS A 95 10.42 11.79 14.92
C LYS A 95 9.97 11.86 16.38
N PHE A 96 8.80 11.30 16.70
CA PHE A 96 8.29 11.29 18.07
C PHE A 96 9.18 10.49 19.03
N SER A 97 9.76 9.39 18.57
CA SER A 97 10.69 8.60 19.39
C SER A 97 11.93 9.43 19.75
N ASN A 98 12.50 10.16 18.79
CA ASN A 98 13.66 11.01 19.02
C ASN A 98 13.35 12.21 19.94
N GLU A 99 12.22 12.88 19.73
CA GLU A 99 11.80 14.03 20.56
C GLU A 99 11.52 13.61 22.01
N SER A 100 10.96 12.41 22.23
CA SER A 100 10.68 11.93 23.59
C SER A 100 11.95 11.74 24.41
N GLU A 101 13.01 11.19 23.82
CA GLU A 101 14.31 11.01 24.49
C GLU A 101 14.99 12.35 24.81
N GLU A 102 14.86 13.35 23.93
CA GLU A 102 15.35 14.71 24.20
C GLU A 102 14.60 15.37 25.37
N LEU A 103 13.28 15.20 25.46
CA LEU A 103 12.49 15.74 26.57
C LEU A 103 12.85 15.08 27.90
N PHE A 104 13.06 13.76 27.93
CA PHE A 104 13.53 13.07 29.13
C PHE A 104 14.93 13.52 29.56
N THR A 105 15.85 13.71 28.59
CA THR A 105 17.22 14.16 28.87
C THR A 105 17.23 15.59 29.41
N ASN A 106 16.46 16.50 28.82
CA ASN A 106 16.33 17.87 29.29
C ASN A 106 15.70 17.97 30.68
N LEU A 107 14.69 17.13 30.96
CA LEU A 107 14.08 17.06 32.29
C LEU A 107 15.05 16.55 33.35
N ALA A 108 15.88 15.55 33.03
CA ALA A 108 16.92 15.05 33.92
C ALA A 108 18.00 16.11 34.22
N ALA A 109 18.37 16.92 33.23
CA ALA A 109 19.36 18.00 33.40
C ALA A 109 18.87 19.13 34.33
N LEU A 110 17.56 19.34 34.46
CA LEU A 110 16.97 20.35 35.35
C LEU A 110 16.89 19.91 36.82
N SER A 111 17.22 18.66 37.16
CA SER A 111 17.26 18.17 38.55
C SER A 111 18.55 17.38 38.86
N PRO A 112 19.72 18.05 38.88
CA PRO A 112 21.03 17.39 39.00
C PRO A 112 21.34 16.76 40.38
N GLY A 113 20.34 16.51 41.23
CA GLY A 113 20.54 16.08 42.62
C GLY A 113 19.81 14.79 43.04
N LEU A 114 19.00 14.19 42.18
CA LEU A 114 18.29 12.95 42.52
C LEU A 114 19.08 11.73 42.01
N PRO A 115 19.50 10.79 42.88
CA PRO A 115 20.17 9.56 42.49
C PRO A 115 19.15 8.62 41.83
N PHE A 116 18.75 8.90 40.59
CA PHE A 116 18.04 7.94 39.76
C PHE A 116 19.07 6.93 39.25
N SER A 117 19.13 5.78 39.92
CA SER A 117 19.84 4.62 39.37
C SER A 117 19.04 4.12 38.14
N PRO A 118 19.60 4.14 36.92
CA PRO A 118 18.89 3.76 35.69
C PRO A 118 18.63 2.24 35.57
N SER A 119 18.82 1.48 36.65
CA SER A 119 18.58 0.04 36.64
C SER A 119 17.15 -0.25 37.10
N SER A 120 16.35 -0.81 36.19
CA SER A 120 15.10 -1.56 36.47
C SER A 120 13.80 -0.81 36.84
N HIS A 121 13.45 0.23 36.10
CA HIS A 121 12.02 0.55 35.92
C HIS A 121 11.59 0.30 34.48
N THR A 122 11.27 -0.96 34.19
CA THR A 122 10.26 -1.26 33.19
C THR A 122 8.98 -0.57 33.66
N PHE A 123 8.67 0.59 33.09
CA PHE A 123 7.38 1.24 33.26
C PHE A 123 6.35 0.29 32.64
N SER A 124 5.78 -0.58 33.48
CA SER A 124 4.78 -1.55 33.07
C SER A 124 3.51 -0.75 32.79
N THR A 125 3.33 -0.33 31.54
CA THR A 125 2.07 0.22 31.05
C THR A 125 1.04 -0.91 31.01
N ASN A 126 0.56 -1.34 32.18
CA ASN A 126 -0.73 -2.00 32.30
C ASN A 126 -1.79 -0.92 32.12
N LEU A 127 -1.84 -0.31 30.93
CA LEU A 127 -3.03 0.38 30.47
C LEU A 127 -3.88 -0.70 29.83
N GLU A 128 -4.78 -1.24 30.64
CA GLU A 128 -5.85 -2.14 30.22
C GLU A 128 -6.69 -1.39 29.18
N LEU A 129 -6.38 -1.60 27.90
CA LEU A 129 -7.13 -1.12 26.74
C LEU A 129 -8.39 -1.98 26.55
N GLU A 130 -9.15 -2.19 27.62
CA GLU A 130 -10.51 -2.72 27.57
C GLU A 130 -11.44 -1.55 27.21
N GLY A 131 -11.59 -1.20 25.93
CA GLY A 131 -12.67 -0.26 25.58
C GLY A 131 -12.69 0.48 24.25
N ILE A 132 -11.75 0.28 23.31
CA ILE A 132 -11.77 1.04 22.03
C ILE A 132 -12.14 0.19 20.81
N GLU A 133 -12.50 -1.08 20.99
CA GLU A 133 -13.00 -1.91 19.87
C GLU A 133 -14.41 -1.55 19.40
N SER A 134 -15.10 -0.60 20.06
CA SER A 134 -16.49 -0.26 19.72
C SER A 134 -16.67 0.82 18.63
N ILE A 135 -15.61 1.48 18.14
CA ILE A 135 -15.77 2.67 17.28
C ILE A 135 -15.61 2.38 15.78
N ILE A 136 -14.96 1.27 15.39
CA ILE A 136 -14.89 0.87 13.97
C ILE A 136 -16.03 -0.12 13.70
N SER A 137 -17.25 0.42 13.65
CA SER A 137 -18.37 -0.31 13.07
C SER A 137 -18.01 -0.68 11.62
N PRO A 138 -18.17 -1.94 11.19
CA PRO A 138 -18.03 -2.27 9.79
C PRO A 138 -19.08 -1.48 9.03
N ILE A 139 -18.64 -0.60 8.14
CA ILE A 139 -19.50 -0.08 7.07
C ILE A 139 -19.87 -1.33 6.28
N LYS A 140 -21.03 -1.91 6.63
CA LYS A 140 -21.70 -2.92 5.82
C LYS A 140 -22.04 -2.22 4.52
N SER A 141 -21.09 -2.23 3.59
CA SER A 141 -21.33 -2.01 2.18
C SER A 141 -22.35 -3.06 1.78
N THR A 142 -23.63 -2.67 1.83
CA THR A 142 -24.68 -3.45 1.20
C THR A 142 -24.31 -3.49 -0.28
N PRO A 143 -24.08 -4.68 -0.87
CA PRO A 143 -23.88 -4.76 -2.30
C PRO A 143 -25.09 -4.12 -2.98
N PRO A 144 -24.89 -3.26 -4.00
CA PRO A 144 -26.01 -2.70 -4.73
C PRO A 144 -26.88 -3.86 -5.19
N LYS A 145 -28.14 -3.80 -4.78
CA LYS A 145 -29.18 -4.76 -5.14
C LYS A 145 -29.13 -4.89 -6.66
N ALA A 146 -28.56 -6.00 -7.14
CA ALA A 146 -28.53 -6.31 -8.55
C ALA A 146 -29.99 -6.42 -8.98
N THR A 147 -30.50 -5.36 -9.60
CA THR A 147 -31.79 -5.37 -10.28
C THR A 147 -31.68 -6.47 -11.32
N PHE A 148 -32.33 -7.59 -11.02
CA PHE A 148 -32.48 -8.73 -11.90
C PHE A 148 -33.17 -8.22 -13.18
N MET A 149 -32.37 -7.92 -14.19
CA MET A 149 -32.85 -7.61 -15.52
C MET A 149 -33.51 -8.88 -16.07
N PRO A 150 -34.75 -8.83 -16.57
CA PRO A 150 -35.40 -9.99 -17.13
C PRO A 150 -34.57 -10.53 -18.30
N SER A 151 -34.06 -11.74 -18.13
CA SER A 151 -33.41 -12.58 -19.13
C SER A 151 -34.43 -12.95 -20.21
N SER A 152 -34.74 -12.00 -21.10
CA SER A 152 -35.57 -12.23 -22.29
C SER A 152 -35.32 -11.14 -23.34
N ALA A 153 -34.06 -10.82 -23.60
CA ALA A 153 -33.69 -10.01 -24.76
C ALA A 153 -32.85 -10.87 -25.69
N ASP A 154 -33.43 -11.13 -26.85
CA ASP A 154 -32.84 -11.73 -28.03
C ASP A 154 -31.37 -11.26 -28.21
N PRO A 155 -30.38 -12.16 -28.28
CA PRO A 155 -28.96 -11.81 -28.41
C PRO A 155 -28.68 -10.91 -29.63
N GLU A 156 -29.53 -10.94 -30.67
CA GLU A 156 -29.40 -10.01 -31.81
C GLU A 156 -29.63 -8.54 -31.43
N GLN A 157 -30.57 -8.27 -30.50
CA GLN A 157 -30.84 -6.89 -30.09
C GLN A 157 -29.74 -6.30 -29.20
N GLN A 158 -29.04 -7.14 -28.44
CA GLN A 158 -27.88 -6.70 -27.65
C GLN A 158 -26.71 -6.30 -28.55
N LEU A 159 -26.48 -7.04 -29.65
CA LEU A 159 -25.43 -6.70 -30.62
C LEU A 159 -25.73 -5.37 -31.33
N ALA A 160 -26.99 -5.13 -31.70
CA ALA A 160 -27.42 -3.88 -32.33
C ALA A 160 -27.27 -2.66 -31.40
N GLN A 161 -27.58 -2.80 -30.10
CA GLN A 161 -27.34 -1.71 -29.14
C GLN A 161 -25.85 -1.42 -28.94
N LEU A 162 -25.02 -2.45 -28.84
CA LEU A 162 -23.56 -2.26 -28.74
C LEU A 162 -22.99 -1.54 -29.97
N GLN A 163 -23.45 -1.87 -31.18
CA GLN A 163 -23.00 -1.19 -32.40
C GLN A 163 -23.43 0.29 -32.46
N SER A 164 -24.52 0.67 -31.79
CA SER A 164 -24.95 2.09 -31.73
C SER A 164 -24.10 2.95 -30.80
N LEU A 165 -23.54 2.36 -29.73
CA LEU A 165 -22.71 3.06 -28.74
C LEU A 165 -21.27 3.28 -29.21
N TYR A 166 -20.83 2.57 -30.24
CA TYR A 166 -19.50 2.71 -30.83
C TYR A 166 -19.61 3.01 -32.33
N PRO A 167 -19.85 4.26 -32.73
CA PRO A 167 -19.77 4.62 -34.15
C PRO A 167 -18.34 4.38 -34.63
N GLU A 168 -18.17 3.32 -35.43
CA GLU A 168 -16.94 2.98 -36.14
C GLU A 168 -16.27 4.24 -36.71
N THR A 169 -15.17 4.67 -36.09
CA THR A 169 -14.34 5.74 -36.65
C THR A 169 -13.68 5.19 -37.90
N LYS A 170 -14.30 5.40 -39.06
CA LYS A 170 -13.73 5.11 -40.37
C LYS A 170 -12.46 5.94 -40.58
N LYS A 171 -11.32 5.43 -40.08
CA LYS A 171 -10.00 5.93 -40.45
C LYS A 171 -9.77 5.55 -41.91
N LYS A 172 -9.89 6.57 -42.78
CA LYS A 172 -9.50 6.55 -44.19
C LYS A 172 -8.13 5.88 -44.34
N ARG A 173 -8.11 4.68 -44.96
CA ARG A 173 -6.91 4.12 -45.57
C ARG A 173 -6.59 4.97 -46.80
N GLY A 174 -5.70 5.95 -46.61
CA GLY A 174 -4.94 6.59 -47.67
C GLY A 174 -3.46 6.44 -47.33
N LEU A 175 -2.64 6.21 -48.37
CA LEU A 175 -1.20 5.89 -48.35
C LEU A 175 -0.91 4.41 -48.05
N PHE A 176 -0.15 3.65 -48.83
CA PHE A 176 0.92 3.97 -49.78
C PHE A 176 0.89 2.98 -50.96
N ALA A 177 0.80 3.48 -52.18
CA ALA A 177 1.26 2.80 -53.37
C ALA A 177 2.60 3.44 -53.75
N MET A 178 3.72 2.79 -53.43
CA MET A 178 5.05 3.16 -53.91
C MET A 178 5.96 1.93 -53.80
N PHE A 179 5.93 1.06 -54.80
CA PHE A 179 7.12 0.33 -55.25
C PHE A 179 6.95 0.06 -56.76
N GLY A 180 7.46 1.03 -57.54
CA GLY A 180 7.80 0.85 -58.94
C GLY A 180 9.20 0.24 -59.06
N ARG A 181 9.33 -0.57 -60.09
CA ARG A 181 10.46 -1.43 -60.51
C ARG A 181 11.82 -0.75 -60.59
#